data_AF-A0A661RZP1-F1
#
_entry.id   AF-A0A661RZP1-F1
#
_cell.length_a   1.000
_cell.length_b   1.000
_cell.length_c   1.000
_cell.angle_alpha   90.00
_cell.angle_beta   90.00
_cell.angle_gamma   90.00
#
_symmetry.space_group_name_H-M   'P 1'
#
loop_
_entity.id
_entity.type
_entity.pdbx_description
1 polymer ?
#
loop_
_entity_poly.entity_id
_entity_poly.type
_entity_poly.pdbx_seq_one_letter_code
_entity_poly.pdbx_strand_id
1 'polypeptide(L)'
;TVAHPVRPDVTTIDVTEFYDSQHDGDTAFGKGMVIYGESHADRSPCGTGTAAKLTLLHHYGKIKMNQKYINYSPPGTSFDAMLIKKEKIGHVDGYIAQIKGMAYLTGVHHFIVEDDDPFQQGFIM
;
A
#
# COMPACT_ATOMS: atom_id res chain seq x y z
N THR A 1 -1.55 21.23 -8.25
CA THR A 1 -2.67 20.27 -8.39
C THR A 1 -2.11 18.87 -8.36
N VAL A 2 -2.85 17.90 -7.83
CA VAL A 2 -2.46 16.48 -7.85
C VAL A 2 -2.96 15.90 -9.18
N ALA A 3 -2.06 15.33 -9.97
CA ALA A 3 -2.40 14.71 -11.25
C ALA A 3 -1.35 13.67 -11.62
N HIS A 4 -1.78 12.49 -12.05
CA HIS A 4 -0.86 11.47 -12.54
C HIS A 4 -0.39 11.83 -13.98
N PRO A 5 0.92 11.75 -14.29
CA PRO A 5 1.50 12.29 -15.52
C PRO A 5 1.01 11.63 -16.82
N VAL A 6 0.49 10.40 -16.74
CA VAL A 6 -0.02 9.64 -17.91
C VAL A 6 -1.40 9.01 -17.67
N ARG A 7 -2.03 9.27 -16.51
CA ARG A 7 -3.34 8.71 -16.15
C ARG A 7 -4.27 9.86 -15.78
N PRO A 8 -5.03 10.41 -16.75
CA PRO A 8 -5.83 11.61 -16.51
C PRO A 8 -6.98 11.38 -15.52
N ASP A 9 -7.33 10.13 -15.25
CA ASP A 9 -8.33 9.73 -14.27
C ASP A 9 -7.86 9.87 -12.82
N VAL A 10 -6.55 9.87 -12.57
CA VAL A 10 -5.99 9.94 -11.20
C VAL A 10 -5.64 11.39 -10.86
N THR A 11 -6.56 12.05 -10.14
CA THR A 11 -6.50 13.50 -9.82
C THR A 11 -6.71 13.83 -8.34
N THR A 12 -6.85 12.80 -7.50
CA THR A 12 -7.14 12.90 -6.07
C THR A 12 -6.06 12.23 -5.24
N ILE A 13 -6.09 12.49 -3.93
CA ILE A 13 -5.35 11.70 -2.94
C ILE A 13 -6.39 10.84 -2.22
N ASP A 14 -6.33 9.53 -2.44
CA ASP A 14 -7.36 8.61 -1.94
C ASP A 14 -7.02 7.99 -0.58
N VAL A 15 -5.75 8.05 -0.18
CA VAL A 15 -5.22 7.36 0.99
C VAL A 15 -4.19 8.21 1.74
N THR A 16 -4.08 7.99 3.04
CA THR A 16 -3.02 8.55 3.89
C THR A 16 -2.26 7.43 4.58
N GLU A 17 -0.93 7.39 4.42
CA GLU A 17 -0.06 6.46 5.13
C GLU A 17 0.66 7.16 6.30
N PHE A 18 0.47 6.63 7.50
CA PHE A 18 1.30 6.94 8.67
C PHE A 18 2.39 5.90 8.78
N TYR A 19 3.65 6.32 8.87
CA TYR A 19 4.76 5.37 8.93
C TYR A 19 5.90 5.81 9.85
N ASP A 20 6.66 4.82 10.30
CA ASP A 20 8.01 4.97 10.83
C ASP A 20 8.95 4.00 10.08
N SER A 21 10.24 4.34 9.99
CA SER A 21 11.25 3.56 9.28
C SER A 21 12.60 3.62 9.99
N GLN A 22 13.22 2.46 10.14
CA GLN A 22 14.47 2.25 10.86
C GLN A 22 15.42 1.37 10.03
N HIS A 23 16.67 1.32 10.47
CA HIS A 23 17.73 0.52 9.86
C HIS A 23 18.43 -0.31 10.91
N ASP A 24 18.72 -1.57 10.57
CA ASP A 24 19.63 -2.44 11.29
C ASP A 24 20.61 -3.06 10.28
N GLY A 25 21.85 -2.54 10.28
CA GLY A 25 22.83 -2.84 9.24
C GLY A 25 22.31 -2.53 7.83
N ASP A 26 22.35 -3.53 6.96
CA ASP A 26 21.83 -3.41 5.58
C ASP A 26 20.31 -3.64 5.48
N THR A 27 19.65 -4.02 6.57
CA THR A 27 18.20 -4.27 6.57
C THR A 27 17.45 -3.00 6.95
N ALA A 28 16.58 -2.54 6.05
CA ALA A 28 15.62 -1.50 6.36
C ALA A 28 14.29 -2.13 6.78
N PHE A 29 13.61 -1.54 7.75
CA PHE A 29 12.30 -2.01 8.17
C PHE A 29 11.48 -0.87 8.76
N GLY A 30 10.19 -1.07 8.91
CA GLY A 30 9.35 -0.09 9.56
C GLY A 30 7.91 -0.52 9.69
N LYS A 31 7.10 0.34 10.28
CA LYS A 31 5.68 0.09 10.52
C LYS A 31 4.87 1.13 9.75
N GLY A 32 3.82 0.69 9.08
CA GLY A 32 2.92 1.56 8.31
C GLY A 32 1.46 1.25 8.63
N MET A 33 0.62 2.29 8.59
CA MET A 33 -0.84 2.18 8.66
C MET A 33 -1.45 3.09 7.59
N VAL A 34 -2.32 2.52 6.76
CA VAL A 34 -3.01 3.27 5.71
C VAL A 34 -4.46 3.49 6.12
N ILE A 35 -4.91 4.73 6.03
CA ILE A 35 -6.30 5.14 6.15
C ILE A 35 -6.85 5.47 4.76
N TYR A 36 -8.00 4.90 4.40
CA TYR A 36 -8.61 5.03 3.07
C TYR A 36 -10.14 5.00 3.12
N GLY A 37 -10.78 5.47 2.05
CA GLY A 37 -12.24 5.50 1.92
C GLY A 37 -12.90 6.26 3.08
N GLU A 38 -13.98 5.71 3.63
CA GLU A 38 -14.70 6.24 4.79
C GLU A 38 -13.94 5.98 6.11
N SER A 39 -12.68 6.42 6.20
CA SER A 39 -11.80 6.27 7.37
C SER A 39 -11.49 4.81 7.77
N HIS A 40 -11.50 3.88 6.80
CA HIS A 40 -11.09 2.51 7.04
C HIS A 40 -9.58 2.39 7.20
N ALA A 41 -9.14 1.56 8.16
CA ALA A 41 -7.74 1.19 8.32
C ALA A 41 -7.42 -0.11 7.56
N ASP A 42 -6.32 -0.12 6.81
CA ASP A 42 -5.76 -1.34 6.24
C ASP A 42 -5.10 -2.17 7.36
N ARG A 43 -5.47 -3.45 7.45
CA ARG A 43 -4.90 -4.38 8.43
C ARG A 43 -3.60 -5.00 7.92
N SER A 44 -3.38 -4.94 6.61
CA SER A 44 -2.11 -5.29 5.98
C SER A 44 -1.14 -4.10 6.03
N PRO A 45 0.15 -4.30 5.71
CA PRO A 45 1.09 -3.20 5.57
C PRO A 45 0.81 -2.26 4.38
N CYS A 46 -0.24 -2.55 3.57
CA CYS A 46 -0.64 -1.89 2.34
C CYS A 46 0.43 -1.95 1.23
N GLY A 47 0.16 -2.69 0.15
CA GLY A 47 1.15 -2.88 -0.93
C GLY A 47 1.48 -1.60 -1.70
N THR A 48 0.45 -0.82 -2.07
CA THR A 48 0.63 0.45 -2.79
C THR A 48 1.27 1.52 -1.89
N GLY A 49 0.85 1.60 -0.62
CA GLY A 49 1.50 2.45 0.38
C GLY A 49 2.99 2.11 0.54
N THR A 50 3.31 0.82 0.69
CA THR A 50 4.70 0.34 0.75
C THR A 50 5.50 0.81 -0.46
N ALA A 51 4.97 0.68 -1.69
CA ALA A 51 5.67 1.13 -2.91
C ALA A 51 5.91 2.66 -2.93
N ALA A 52 4.91 3.45 -2.53
CA ALA A 52 5.03 4.90 -2.44
C ALA A 52 6.08 5.31 -1.38
N LYS A 53 6.03 4.70 -0.20
CA LYS A 53 7.00 4.90 0.88
C LYS A 53 8.42 4.54 0.46
N LEU A 54 8.63 3.39 -0.18
CA LEU A 54 9.97 3.01 -0.66
C LEU A 54 10.52 4.03 -1.66
N THR A 55 9.67 4.51 -2.57
CA THR A 55 10.05 5.56 -3.53
C THR A 55 10.48 6.84 -2.81
N LEU A 56 9.74 7.25 -1.77
CA LEU A 56 10.06 8.42 -0.95
C LEU A 56 11.36 8.23 -0.15
N LEU A 57 11.54 7.08 0.50
CA LEU A 57 12.76 6.74 1.25
C LEU A 57 13.98 6.72 0.33
N HIS A 58 13.85 6.16 -0.88
CA HIS A 58 14.92 6.16 -1.87
C HIS A 58 15.26 7.57 -2.35
N HIS A 59 14.24 8.40 -2.61
CA HIS A 59 14.44 9.81 -2.95
C HIS A 59 15.25 10.57 -1.88
N TYR A 60 15.00 10.28 -0.60
CA TYR A 60 15.75 10.85 0.53
C TYR A 60 17.07 10.13 0.86
N GLY A 61 17.50 9.17 0.02
CA GLY A 61 18.75 8.43 0.23
C GLY A 61 18.73 7.52 1.47
N LYS A 62 17.55 7.20 1.99
CA LYS A 62 17.39 6.34 3.17
C LYS A 62 17.49 4.86 2.82
N ILE A 63 17.07 4.47 1.62
CA ILE A 63 17.25 3.10 1.10
C ILE A 63 17.89 3.12 -0.29
N LYS A 64 18.52 2.02 -0.68
CA LYS A 64 19.11 1.82 -2.00
C LYS A 64 18.20 0.98 -2.90
N MET A 65 18.42 1.05 -4.21
CA MET A 65 17.86 0.06 -5.15
C MET A 65 18.27 -1.36 -4.74
N ASN A 66 17.38 -2.32 -4.91
CA ASN A 66 17.54 -3.73 -4.52
C ASN A 66 17.84 -3.99 -3.03
N GLN A 67 17.69 -2.97 -2.17
CA GLN A 67 17.77 -3.17 -0.72
C GLN A 67 16.45 -3.72 -0.20
N LYS A 68 16.53 -4.78 0.63
CA LYS A 68 15.36 -5.37 1.27
C LYS A 68 14.78 -4.41 2.32
N TYR A 69 13.47 -4.23 2.28
CA TYR A 69 12.68 -3.51 3.26
C TYR A 69 11.58 -4.43 3.82
N ILE A 70 11.43 -4.48 5.15
CA ILE A 70 10.33 -5.21 5.80
C ILE A 70 9.31 -4.19 6.32
N ASN A 71 8.09 -4.21 5.77
CA ASN A 71 7.01 -3.34 6.22
C ASN A 71 6.03 -4.10 7.11
N TYR A 72 5.84 -3.63 8.34
CA TYR A 72 4.92 -4.18 9.32
C TYR A 72 3.61 -3.39 9.37
N SER A 73 2.50 -4.08 9.59
CA SER A 73 1.19 -3.47 9.86
C SER A 73 0.94 -3.27 11.37
N PRO A 74 -0.11 -2.53 11.79
CA PRO A 74 -0.49 -2.42 13.19
C PRO A 74 -0.69 -3.75 13.90
N PRO A 75 -1.39 -4.75 13.31
CA PRO A 75 -1.57 -6.08 13.89
C PRO A 75 -0.33 -6.98 13.87
N GLY A 76 0.77 -6.58 13.20
CA GLY A 76 2.03 -7.33 13.18
C GLY A 76 2.25 -8.25 11.97
N THR A 77 1.38 -8.22 10.96
CA THR A 77 1.65 -8.85 9.66
C THR A 77 2.73 -8.07 8.90
N SER A 78 3.39 -8.69 7.92
CA SER A 78 4.47 -8.03 7.18
C SER A 78 4.47 -8.31 5.67
N PHE A 79 5.08 -7.39 4.93
CA PHE A 79 5.50 -7.55 3.55
C PHE A 79 7.01 -7.40 3.43
N ASP A 80 7.62 -8.26 2.62
CA ASP A 80 8.96 -8.09 2.10
C ASP A 80 8.87 -7.22 0.84
N ALA A 81 9.64 -6.14 0.77
CA ALA A 81 9.56 -5.20 -0.33
C ALA A 81 10.94 -4.68 -0.76
N MET A 82 11.06 -4.27 -2.02
CA MET A 82 12.26 -3.59 -2.55
C MET A 82 11.95 -2.84 -3.85
N LEU A 83 12.72 -1.81 -4.16
CA LEU A 83 12.71 -1.18 -5.48
C LEU A 83 13.68 -1.92 -6.41
N ILE A 84 13.18 -2.48 -7.50
CA ILE A 84 13.96 -3.37 -8.38
C ILE A 84 14.42 -2.71 -9.68
N LYS A 85 13.73 -1.66 -10.12
CA LYS A 85 14.05 -0.97 -11.38
C LYS A 85 13.62 0.49 -11.33
N LYS A 86 14.41 1.37 -11.93
CA LYS A 86 14.03 2.77 -12.23
C LYS A 86 13.51 2.85 -13.65
N GLU A 87 12.42 3.57 -13.88
CA GLU A 87 11.81 3.75 -15.21
C GLU A 87 11.19 5.15 -15.34
N LYS A 88 10.89 5.59 -16.56
CA LYS A 88 10.17 6.85 -16.79
C LYS A 88 8.66 6.61 -16.77
N ILE A 89 7.91 7.52 -16.13
CA ILE A 89 6.45 7.58 -16.20
C ILE A 89 6.07 8.93 -16.80
N GLY A 90 5.90 8.97 -18.12
CA GLY A 90 5.82 10.22 -18.86
C GLY A 90 7.12 11.02 -18.70
N HIS A 91 7.03 12.22 -18.12
CA HIS A 91 8.19 13.10 -17.93
C HIS A 91 8.92 12.93 -16.59
N VAL A 92 8.36 12.18 -15.64
CA VAL A 92 8.96 11.99 -14.31
C VAL A 92 9.68 10.65 -14.19
N ASP A 93 10.60 10.56 -13.23
CA ASP A 93 11.18 9.29 -12.81
C ASP A 93 10.20 8.52 -11.92
N GLY A 94 10.08 7.22 -12.14
CA GLY A 94 9.34 6.28 -11.33
C GLY A 94 10.16 5.03 -11.05
N TYR A 95 9.58 4.14 -10.24
CA TYR A 95 10.24 2.92 -9.80
C TYR A 95 9.29 1.73 -9.86
N ILE A 96 9.82 0.57 -10.22
CA ILE A 96 9.14 -0.71 -10.06
C ILE A 96 9.45 -1.22 -8.66
N ALA A 97 8.42 -1.35 -7.83
CA ALA A 97 8.50 -1.97 -6.51
C ALA A 97 8.06 -3.44 -6.61
N GLN A 98 8.83 -4.34 -6.00
CA GLN A 98 8.40 -5.72 -5.75
C GLN A 98 7.87 -5.79 -4.31
N ILE A 99 6.67 -6.33 -4.13
CA ILE A 99 6.04 -6.56 -2.84
C ILE A 99 5.69 -8.05 -2.73
N LYS A 100 6.09 -8.68 -1.62
CA LYS A 100 5.80 -10.07 -1.32
C LYS A 100 5.10 -10.17 0.03
N GLY A 101 3.95 -10.83 0.02
CA GLY A 101 3.17 -11.17 1.21
C GLY A 101 2.63 -12.59 1.16
N MET A 102 1.72 -12.90 2.09
CA MET A 102 0.94 -14.13 2.10
C MET A 102 -0.55 -13.83 2.18
N ALA A 103 -1.33 -14.71 1.58
CA ALA A 103 -2.78 -14.76 1.72
C ALA A 103 -3.20 -16.19 2.06
N TYR A 104 -4.33 -16.33 2.75
CA TYR A 104 -4.89 -17.61 3.17
C TYR A 104 -6.34 -17.71 2.72
N LEU A 105 -6.78 -18.92 2.36
CA LEU A 105 -8.18 -19.18 2.11
C LEU A 105 -8.95 -19.08 3.43
N THR A 106 -9.89 -18.16 3.53
CA THR A 106 -10.67 -17.93 4.76
C THR A 106 -12.03 -18.63 4.73
N GLY A 107 -12.55 -18.95 3.54
CA GLY A 107 -13.85 -19.58 3.38
C GLY A 107 -14.30 -19.61 1.92
N VAL A 108 -15.39 -20.33 1.70
CA VAL A 108 -16.18 -20.29 0.46
C VAL A 108 -17.56 -19.79 0.86
N HIS A 109 -17.99 -18.67 0.28
CA HIS A 109 -19.20 -17.97 0.71
C HIS A 109 -20.25 -17.97 -0.41
N HIS A 110 -21.51 -18.25 -0.05
CA HIS A 110 -22.67 -18.04 -0.90
C HIS A 110 -23.49 -16.91 -0.28
N PHE A 111 -23.45 -15.74 -0.90
CA PHE A 111 -24.27 -14.59 -0.48
C PHE A 111 -25.62 -14.64 -1.20
N ILE A 112 -26.70 -14.41 -0.46
CA ILE A 112 -28.07 -14.37 -0.95
C ILE A 112 -28.67 -13.02 -0.53
N VAL A 113 -29.34 -12.35 -1.45
CA VAL A 113 -30.02 -11.07 -1.23
C VAL A 113 -31.46 -11.29 -1.67
N GLU A 114 -32.42 -11.14 -0.75
CA GLU A 114 -33.84 -11.35 -1.02
C GLU A 114 -34.53 -10.05 -1.44
N ASP A 115 -35.55 -10.16 -2.30
CA ASP A 115 -36.24 -9.00 -2.88
C ASP A 115 -36.97 -8.14 -1.84
N ASP A 116 -37.37 -8.72 -0.70
CA ASP A 116 -38.05 -8.05 0.41
C ASP A 116 -37.13 -7.68 1.59
N ASP A 117 -35.82 -7.91 1.48
CA ASP A 117 -34.84 -7.44 2.47
C ASP A 117 -34.81 -5.88 2.47
N PRO A 118 -35.05 -5.21 3.61
CA PRO A 118 -34.96 -3.75 3.68
C PRO A 118 -33.52 -3.21 3.59
N PHE A 119 -32.49 -4.07 3.68
CA PHE A 119 -31.08 -3.70 3.71
C PHE A 119 -30.24 -4.36 2.61
N GLN A 120 -30.81 -4.59 1.43
CA GLN A 120 -30.13 -5.22 0.28
C GLN A 120 -28.77 -4.58 -0.09
N GLN A 121 -28.61 -3.27 0.17
CA GLN A 121 -27.39 -2.52 -0.13
C GLN A 121 -26.40 -2.45 1.04
N GLY A 122 -26.73 -3.08 2.17
CA GLY A 122 -26.03 -2.95 3.43
C GLY A 122 -26.22 -1.58 4.07
N PHE A 123 -25.55 -1.38 5.21
CA PHE A 123 -25.49 -0.11 5.92
C PHE A 123 -24.16 -0.02 6.69
N ILE A 124 -23.79 1.19 7.09
CA ILE A 124 -22.63 1.49 7.94
C ILE A 124 -23.13 2.25 9.18
N MET A 125 -22.46 2.06 10.32
CA MET A 125 -22.77 2.74 11.59
C MET A 125 -21.68 3.71 11.98
#